data_AF-A0A7Z0WMY8-F1
#
_entry.id   AF-A0A7Z0WMY8-F1
#
_cell.length_a   1.000
_cell.length_b   1.000
_cell.length_c   1.000
_cell.angle_alpha   90.00
_cell.angle_beta   90.00
_cell.angle_gamma   90.00
#
_symmetry.space_group_name_H-M   'P 1'
#
loop_
_entity.id
_entity.type
_entity.pdbx_description
1 polymer ?
#
loop_
_entity_poly.entity_id
_entity_poly.type
_entity_poly.pdbx_seq_one_letter_code
_entity_poly.pdbx_strand_id
1 'polypeptide(L)'
;MPVVYFDKSGRPIRRKVRRRTLPVDPEISDAKTRYILEVATAHPRFTPDEVFAEIYYGRRRHDITKAMVRSTLSGRRRTSTRRPRWLFGR
;
A
#
# COMPACT_ATOMS: atom_id res chain seq x y z
N MET A 1 24.49 -10.47 29.95
CA MET A 1 24.19 -9.11 30.46
C MET A 1 24.10 -8.16 29.26
N PRO A 2 22.95 -7.52 28.97
CA PRO A 2 22.85 -6.59 27.85
C PRO A 2 23.66 -5.31 28.14
N VAL A 3 24.50 -4.89 27.19
CA VAL A 3 25.33 -3.69 27.30
C VAL A 3 24.47 -2.44 27.07
N VAL A 4 24.40 -1.56 28.07
CA VAL A 4 23.62 -0.31 28.03
C VAL A 4 24.60 0.86 27.86
N TYR A 5 24.39 1.66 26.81
CA TYR A 5 25.22 2.84 26.53
C TYR A 5 24.55 4.10 27.09
N PHE A 6 25.32 4.90 27.82
CA PHE A 6 24.89 6.16 28.41
C PHE A 6 25.53 7.33 27.65
N ASP A 7 24.80 8.44 27.50
CA ASP A 7 25.40 9.68 27.01
C ASP A 7 26.20 10.39 28.12
N LYS A 8 26.91 11.47 27.77
CA LYS A 8 27.71 12.26 28.74
C LYS A 8 26.89 12.92 29.86
N SER A 9 25.56 12.89 29.78
CA SER A 9 24.61 13.37 30.80
C SER A 9 24.03 12.23 31.66
N GLY A 10 24.54 11.00 31.53
CA GLY A 10 24.11 9.85 32.32
C GLY A 10 22.76 9.26 31.89
N ARG A 11 22.23 9.68 30.73
CA ARG A 11 20.93 9.19 30.25
C ARG A 11 21.12 7.96 29.37
N PRO A 12 20.34 6.89 29.55
CA PRO A 12 20.43 5.69 28.72
C PRO A 12 20.01 6.01 27.27
N ILE A 13 20.92 5.75 26.33
CA ILE A 13 20.71 6.04 24.91
C ILE A 13 19.75 5.00 24.31
N ARG A 14 18.45 5.32 24.32
CA ARG A 14 17.44 4.55 23.58
C ARG A 14 17.52 4.92 22.09
N ARG A 15 18.35 4.21 21.32
CA ARG A 15 18.28 4.31 19.84
C ARG A 15 16.91 3.84 19.38
N LYS A 16 16.07 4.76 18.90
CA LYS A 16 14.84 4.40 18.19
C LYS A 16 15.28 3.61 16.95
N VAL A 17 15.11 2.29 16.98
CA VAL A 17 15.27 1.46 15.79
C VAL A 17 14.27 2.00 14.78
N ARG A 18 14.77 2.73 13.78
CA ARG A 18 13.99 3.15 12.63
C ARG A 18 13.49 1.85 12.02
N ARG A 19 12.22 1.50 12.26
CA ARG A 19 11.60 0.36 11.59
C ARG A 19 11.84 0.60 10.11
N ARG A 20 12.55 -0.31 9.46
CA ARG A 20 12.76 -0.25 8.01
C ARG A 20 11.37 -0.10 7.40
N THR A 21 11.05 1.07 6.88
CA THR A 21 9.93 1.21 5.95
C THR A 21 10.26 0.19 4.87
N LEU A 22 9.41 -0.83 4.70
CA LEU A 22 9.58 -1.77 3.60
C LEU A 22 9.77 -0.93 2.32
N PRO A 23 10.74 -1.25 1.45
CA PRO A 23 10.80 -0.61 0.16
C PRO A 23 9.40 -0.75 -0.46
N VAL A 24 8.80 0.39 -0.79
CA VAL A 24 7.58 0.38 -1.61
C VAL A 24 7.98 -0.38 -2.86
N ASP A 25 7.33 -1.51 -3.12
CA ASP A 25 7.65 -2.36 -4.28
C ASP A 25 7.74 -1.46 -5.51
N PRO A 26 8.97 -1.28 -6.06
CA PRO A 26 9.12 -0.48 -7.25
C PRO A 26 8.50 -1.29 -8.39
N GLU A 27 7.60 -0.65 -9.12
CA GLU A 27 7.01 -1.18 -10.35
C GLU A 27 5.99 -2.32 -10.19
N ILE A 28 4.82 -1.99 -9.66
CA ILE A 28 3.66 -2.37 -10.46
C ILE A 28 3.84 -1.63 -11.79
N SER A 29 4.25 -2.33 -12.85
CA SER A 29 4.50 -1.67 -14.14
C SER A 29 3.28 -0.83 -14.49
N ASP A 30 3.49 0.43 -14.86
CA ASP A 30 2.41 1.40 -15.05
C ASP A 30 1.34 0.88 -16.04
N ALA A 31 1.76 0.04 -16.99
CA ALA A 31 0.87 -0.68 -17.91
C ALA A 31 -0.13 -1.62 -17.23
N LYS A 32 0.29 -2.42 -16.23
CA LYS A 32 -0.61 -3.32 -15.49
C LYS A 32 -1.60 -2.54 -14.63
N THR A 33 -1.14 -1.44 -14.01
CA THR A 33 -2.01 -0.54 -13.24
C THR A 33 -3.09 0.06 -14.14
N ARG A 34 -2.70 0.61 -15.29
CA ARG A 34 -3.63 1.17 -16.27
C ARG A 34 -4.64 0.13 -16.75
N TYR A 35 -4.17 -1.07 -17.05
CA TYR A 35 -5.05 -2.16 -17.48
C TYR A 35 -6.07 -2.57 -16.41
N ILE A 36 -5.66 -2.68 -15.14
CA ILE A 36 -6.59 -2.97 -14.04
C ILE A 36 -7.64 -1.86 -13.91
N LEU A 37 -7.22 -0.59 -14.05
CA LEU A 37 -8.13 0.54 -14.02
C LEU A 37 -9.10 0.52 -15.20
N GLU A 38 -8.63 0.19 -16.40
CA GLU A 38 -9.47 0.08 -17.60
C GLU A 38 -10.58 -0.96 -17.42
N VAL A 39 -10.23 -2.16 -16.94
CA VAL A 39 -11.22 -3.21 -16.64
C VAL A 39 -12.21 -2.75 -15.57
N ALA A 40 -11.72 -2.09 -14.51
CA ALA A 40 -12.58 -1.54 -13.47
C ALA A 40 -13.49 -0.41 -13.98
N THR A 41 -13.04 0.40 -14.94
CA THR A 41 -13.88 1.43 -15.57
C THR A 41 -14.94 0.86 -16.50
N ALA A 42 -14.64 -0.25 -17.19
CA ALA A 42 -15.62 -0.96 -18.00
C ALA A 42 -16.72 -1.61 -17.12
N HIS A 43 -16.39 -1.98 -15.88
CA HIS A 43 -17.31 -2.61 -14.93
C HIS A 43 -17.37 -1.84 -13.59
N PRO A 44 -18.05 -0.68 -13.54
CA PRO A 44 -18.03 0.20 -12.37
C PRO A 44 -18.70 -0.39 -11.12
N ARG A 45 -19.51 -1.44 -11.29
CA ARG A 45 -20.18 -2.16 -10.19
C ARG A 45 -19.34 -3.29 -9.60
N PHE A 46 -18.26 -3.70 -10.27
CA PHE A 46 -17.45 -4.82 -9.82
C PHE A 46 -16.64 -4.46 -8.58
N THR A 47 -16.65 -5.38 -7.63
CA THR A 47 -15.75 -5.39 -6.49
C THR A 47 -14.32 -5.71 -6.96
N PRO A 48 -13.28 -5.36 -6.18
CA PRO A 48 -11.89 -5.70 -6.53
C PRO A 48 -11.66 -7.19 -6.77
N ASP A 49 -12.43 -8.04 -6.09
CA ASP A 49 -12.32 -9.49 -6.23
C ASP A 49 -12.97 -9.97 -7.55
N GLU A 50 -14.07 -9.36 -7.98
CA GLU A 50 -14.71 -9.61 -9.28
C GLU A 50 -13.87 -9.08 -10.43
N VAL A 51 -13.24 -7.90 -10.29
CA VAL A 51 -12.27 -7.40 -11.27
C VAL A 51 -11.10 -8.38 -11.43
N PHE A 52 -10.59 -8.95 -10.34
CA PHE A 52 -9.57 -9.99 -10.42
C PHE A 52 -10.09 -11.25 -11.14
N ALA A 53 -11.31 -11.71 -10.83
CA ALA A 53 -11.90 -12.87 -11.49
C ALA A 53 -12.06 -12.64 -13.00
N GLU A 54 -12.49 -11.46 -13.41
CA GLU A 54 -12.62 -11.08 -14.82
C GLU A 54 -11.26 -11.09 -15.54
N ILE A 55 -10.22 -10.54 -14.92
CA ILE A 55 -8.87 -10.53 -15.48
C ILE A 55 -8.30 -11.96 -15.57
N TYR A 56 -8.46 -12.76 -14.52
CA TYR A 56 -7.84 -14.07 -14.41
C TYR A 56 -8.56 -15.14 -15.23
N TYR A 57 -9.90 -15.20 -15.16
CA TYR A 57 -10.70 -16.22 -15.83
C TYR A 57 -11.24 -15.76 -17.18
N GLY A 58 -11.74 -14.52 -17.27
CA GLY A 58 -12.30 -13.98 -18.51
C GLY A 58 -11.22 -13.68 -19.54
N ARG A 59 -10.19 -12.93 -19.13
CA ARG A 59 -9.12 -12.47 -20.04
C ARG A 59 -7.82 -13.28 -19.97
N ARG A 60 -7.78 -14.33 -19.15
CA ARG A 60 -6.64 -15.27 -18.99
C ARG A 60 -5.29 -14.60 -18.70
N ARG A 61 -5.30 -13.45 -18.01
CA ARG A 61 -4.08 -12.76 -17.57
C ARG A 61 -3.71 -13.20 -16.16
N HIS A 62 -2.75 -14.11 -16.07
CA HIS A 62 -2.26 -14.66 -14.81
C HIS A 62 -1.06 -13.89 -14.23
N ASP A 63 -0.54 -12.91 -14.98
CA ASP A 63 0.57 -12.04 -14.57
C ASP A 63 0.15 -10.93 -13.59
N ILE A 64 -1.16 -10.80 -13.35
CA ILE A 64 -1.78 -9.85 -12.43
C ILE A 64 -2.30 -10.61 -11.22
N THR A 65 -1.80 -10.26 -10.03
CA THR A 65 -2.20 -10.93 -8.79
C THR A 65 -3.39 -10.23 -8.13
N LYS A 66 -4.15 -10.97 -7.32
CA LYS A 66 -5.27 -10.43 -6.54
C LYS A 66 -4.83 -9.28 -5.61
N ALA A 67 -3.64 -9.39 -5.03
CA ALA A 67 -3.05 -8.34 -4.18
C ALA A 67 -2.79 -7.05 -4.97
N MET A 68 -2.31 -7.17 -6.21
CA MET A 68 -2.08 -6.04 -7.11
C MET A 68 -3.37 -5.29 -7.41
N VAL A 69 -4.43 -6.00 -7.80
CA VAL A 69 -5.77 -5.43 -8.07
C VAL A 69 -6.32 -4.68 -6.85
N ARG A 70 -6.23 -5.30 -5.67
CA ARG A 70 -6.65 -4.66 -4.42
C ARG A 70 -5.81 -3.42 -4.10
N SER A 71 -4.50 -3.47 -4.29
CA SER A 71 -3.61 -2.32 -4.08
C SER A 71 -3.96 -1.16 -5.02
N THR A 72 -4.10 -1.42 -6.32
CA THR A 72 -4.44 -0.39 -7.33
C THR A 72 -5.81 0.25 -7.09
N LEU A 73 -6.83 -0.55 -6.74
CA LEU A 73 -8.18 -0.03 -6.50
C LEU A 73 -8.34 0.59 -5.10
N SER A 74 -7.57 0.15 -4.10
CA SER A 74 -7.54 0.78 -2.77
C SER A 74 -6.75 2.09 -2.76
N GLY A 75 -5.73 2.23 -3.61
CA GLY A 75 -5.01 3.48 -3.85
C GLY A 75 -5.95 4.60 -4.32
N ARG A 76 -6.92 4.29 -5.19
CA ARG A 76 -7.99 5.20 -5.61
C ARG A 76 -8.92 5.61 -4.47
N ARG A 77 -9.14 4.75 -3.45
CA ARG A 77 -9.90 5.11 -2.24
C ARG A 77 -9.09 5.93 -1.24
N ARG A 78 -7.77 5.83 -1.23
CA ARG A 78 -6.90 6.57 -0.29
C ARG A 78 -6.75 8.06 -0.61
N THR A 79 -6.99 8.50 -1.83
CA THR A 79 -7.01 9.93 -2.19
C THR A 79 -8.25 10.67 -1.67
N SER A 80 -9.31 9.97 -1.28
CA SER A 80 -10.55 10.62 -0.79
C SER A 80 -10.65 10.79 0.73
N THR A 81 -9.75 10.19 1.53
CA THR A 81 -9.87 10.27 3.02
C THR A 81 -8.52 10.38 3.71
N ARG A 82 -7.66 11.30 3.24
CA ARG A 82 -6.65 11.91 4.10
C ARG A 82 -7.17 13.27 4.57
N ARG A 83 -8.13 13.24 5.51
CA ARG A 83 -8.25 14.39 6.42
C ARG A 83 -6.94 14.45 7.20
N PRO A 84 -6.19 15.57 7.18
CA PRO A 84 -5.05 15.71 8.06
C PRO A 84 -5.55 15.60 9.51
N ARG A 85 -5.06 14.61 10.27
CA ARG A 85 -5.29 14.52 11.72
C ARG A 85 -4.35 15.48 12.44
N TRP A 86 -4.46 16.76 12.11
CA TRP A 86 -3.97 17.87 12.91
C TRP A 86 -5.19 18.74 13.19
N LEU A 87 -5.35 19.21 14.43
CA LEU A 87 -6.52 19.87 15.04
C LEU A 87 -7.43 18.94 15.85
N PHE A 88 -6.91 18.39 16.94
CA PHE A 88 -7.61 18.46 18.24
C PHE A 88 -6.52 18.57 19.31
N GLY A 89 -6.41 19.76 19.88
CA GLY A 89 -5.38 20.13 20.83
C GLY A 89 -5.56 21.56 21.33
N ARG A 90 -6.69 21.82 21.99
CA ARG A 90 -6.77 22.75 23.12
C ARG A 90 -8.01 22.44 23.94
#